data_AF-A0A1H8BVF9-F1
#
_entry.id   AF-A0A1H8BVF9-F1
#
_cell.length_a   1.000
_cell.length_b   1.000
_cell.length_c   1.000
_cell.angle_alpha   90.00
_cell.angle_beta   90.00
_cell.angle_gamma   90.00
#
_symmetry.space_group_name_H-M   'P 1'
#
loop_
_entity.id
_entity.type
_entity.pdbx_description
1 polymer ?
#
loop_
_entity_poly.entity_id
_entity_poly.type
_entity_poly.pdbx_seq_one_letter_code
_entity_poly.pdbx_strand_id
1 'polypeptide(L)'
;MKISNEQLHRVLKTYNRNQKTKENLESKRKGKGDRLSLSDEVKEVQVAKKALKSQPSVRKEKVAALKKAIKTGNYNVSGEEVAEKMLNRTIVDNLV
;
A
#
# COMPACT_ATOMS: atom_id res chain seq x y z
N MET A 1 2.29 13.73 -6.28
CA MET A 1 1.13 12.83 -6.04
C MET A 1 1.07 12.49 -4.56
N LYS A 2 -0.13 12.51 -3.93
CA LYS A 2 -0.30 12.27 -2.47
C LYS A 2 -0.17 10.80 -2.03
N ILE A 3 -0.03 9.86 -2.97
CA ILE A 3 0.37 8.46 -2.72
C ILE A 3 1.76 8.27 -3.35
N SER A 4 2.74 7.82 -2.57
CA SER A 4 4.10 7.56 -3.08
C SER A 4 4.20 6.12 -3.55
N ASN A 5 4.43 5.90 -4.83
CA ASN A 5 4.75 4.56 -5.34
C ASN A 5 6.02 4.01 -4.68
N GLU A 6 6.94 4.88 -4.26
CA GLU A 6 8.18 4.53 -3.55
C GLU A 6 7.91 3.88 -2.18
N GLN A 7 6.93 4.39 -1.42
CA GLN A 7 6.57 3.83 -0.12
C GLN A 7 6.05 2.39 -0.24
N LEU A 8 5.19 2.14 -1.23
CA LEU A 8 4.68 0.81 -1.53
C LEU A 8 5.82 -0.15 -1.94
N HIS A 9 6.74 0.32 -2.78
CA HIS A 9 7.88 -0.48 -3.23
C HIS A 9 8.81 -0.85 -2.08
N ARG A 10 9.06 0.04 -1.11
CA ARG A 10 9.90 -0.23 0.06
C ARG A 10 9.29 -1.28 0.98
N VAL A 11 8.00 -1.16 1.31
CA VAL A 11 7.28 -2.17 2.13
C VAL A 11 7.28 -3.54 1.43
N LEU A 12 7.09 -3.56 0.11
CA LEU A 12 7.17 -4.81 -0.66
C LEU A 12 8.58 -5.40 -0.68
N LYS A 13 9.61 -4.55 -0.75
CA LYS A 13 11.03 -4.96 -0.76
C LYS A 13 11.46 -5.52 0.60
N THR A 14 11.06 -4.91 1.72
CA THR A 14 11.35 -5.43 3.07
C THR A 14 10.64 -6.77 3.30
N TYR A 15 9.38 -6.90 2.88
CA TYR A 15 8.64 -8.14 2.97
C TYR A 15 9.27 -9.28 2.16
N ASN A 16 9.63 -9.03 0.90
CA ASN A 16 10.29 -10.02 0.04
C ASN A 16 11.70 -10.38 0.54
N ARG A 17 12.42 -9.44 1.16
CA ARG A 17 13.73 -9.70 1.78
C ARG A 17 13.59 -10.66 2.96
N ASN A 18 12.57 -10.49 3.79
CA ASN A 18 12.31 -11.37 4.93
C ASN A 18 11.93 -12.80 4.52
N GLN A 19 11.30 -13.00 3.36
CA GLN A 19 11.07 -14.34 2.79
C GLN A 19 12.39 -15.00 2.34
N LYS A 20 13.27 -14.28 1.63
CA LYS A 20 14.56 -14.83 1.16
C LYS A 20 15.54 -15.16 2.29
N THR A 21 15.47 -14.44 3.42
CA THR A 21 16.30 -14.73 4.59
C THR A 21 15.82 -16.00 5.31
N LYS A 22 14.52 -16.29 5.31
CA LYS A 22 13.97 -17.56 5.82
C LYS A 22 14.33 -18.75 4.92
N GLU A 23 14.28 -18.59 3.59
CA GLU A 23 14.73 -19.63 2.63
C GLU A 23 16.22 -19.99 2.78
N ASN A 24 17.09 -19.03 3.13
CA ASN A 24 18.53 -19.30 3.33
C ASN A 24 18.86 -20.03 4.64
N LEU A 25 17.97 -20.01 5.63
CA LEU A 25 18.12 -20.80 6.86
C LEU A 25 17.62 -22.24 6.66
N GLU A 26 16.63 -22.44 5.78
CA GLU A 26 16.08 -23.76 5.42
C GLU A 26 16.91 -24.50 4.35
N SER A 27 17.60 -23.79 3.45
CA SER A 27 18.48 -24.42 2.45
C SER A 27 19.69 -25.15 3.05
N LYS A 28 20.06 -24.85 4.30
CA LYS A 28 21.09 -25.59 5.08
C LYS A 28 20.55 -26.88 5.72
N ARG A 29 19.24 -27.14 5.65
CA ARG A 29 18.52 -28.32 6.19
C ARG A 29 17.86 -29.16 5.10
N LYS A 30 18.31 -29.05 3.84
CA LYS A 30 17.68 -29.69 2.67
C LYS A 30 17.93 -31.20 2.62
N GLY A 31 17.21 -31.91 3.49
CA GLY A 31 17.11 -33.37 3.55
C GLY A 31 15.70 -33.80 3.92
N LYS A 32 14.66 -33.11 3.43
CA LYS A 32 13.27 -33.56 3.24
C LYS A 32 12.46 -32.40 2.69
N GLY A 33 11.52 -32.69 1.80
CA GLY A 33 10.84 -31.72 0.94
C GLY A 33 10.11 -30.61 1.72
N ASP A 34 10.63 -29.39 1.62
CA ASP A 34 9.91 -28.21 2.08
C ASP A 34 8.88 -27.79 1.04
N ARG A 35 7.61 -27.92 1.43
CA ARG A 35 6.47 -27.41 0.69
C ARG A 35 6.40 -25.91 0.95
N LEU A 36 6.40 -25.11 -0.11
CA LEU A 36 6.20 -23.66 -0.05
C LEU A 36 4.84 -23.34 0.62
N SER A 37 4.81 -23.24 1.94
CA SER A 37 3.61 -22.89 2.69
C SER A 37 3.54 -21.37 2.79
N LEU A 38 2.95 -20.75 1.77
CA LEU A 38 2.56 -19.35 1.86
C LEU A 38 1.55 -19.22 3.00
N SER A 39 1.94 -18.54 4.09
CA SER A 39 1.01 -18.15 5.17
C SER A 39 -0.25 -17.55 4.55
N ASP A 40 -1.42 -17.85 5.12
CA ASP A 40 -2.70 -17.41 4.57
C ASP A 40 -2.79 -15.88 4.48
N GLU A 41 -2.15 -15.17 5.41
CA GLU A 41 -1.97 -13.72 5.39
C GLU A 41 -1.25 -13.21 4.12
N VAL A 42 -0.29 -13.98 3.59
CA VAL A 42 0.42 -13.63 2.35
C VAL A 42 -0.52 -13.73 1.15
N LYS A 43 -1.36 -14.76 1.13
CA LYS A 43 -2.31 -14.98 0.03
C LYS A 43 -3.35 -13.86 0.00
N GLU A 44 -3.85 -13.46 1.16
CA GLU A 44 -4.78 -12.35 1.31
C GLU A 44 -4.18 -11.02 0.80
N VAL A 45 -2.95 -10.70 1.19
CA VAL A 45 -2.24 -9.50 0.71
C VAL A 45 -2.04 -9.54 -0.81
N GLN A 46 -1.72 -10.71 -1.39
CA GLN A 46 -1.58 -10.85 -2.83
C GLN A 46 -2.90 -10.65 -3.58
N VAL A 47 -4.01 -11.18 -3.06
CA VAL A 47 -5.35 -10.98 -3.63
C VAL A 47 -5.74 -9.50 -3.57
N ALA A 48 -5.55 -8.86 -2.41
CA ALA A 48 -5.81 -7.43 -2.24
C ALA A 48 -4.97 -6.58 -3.20
N LYS A 49 -3.69 -6.91 -3.40
CA LYS A 49 -2.80 -6.21 -4.32
C LYS A 49 -3.22 -6.39 -5.78
N LYS A 50 -3.70 -7.57 -6.18
CA LYS A 50 -4.23 -7.82 -7.52
C LYS A 50 -5.50 -6.98 -7.76
N ALA A 51 -6.41 -6.96 -6.78
CA ALA A 51 -7.64 -6.17 -6.85
C ALA A 51 -7.35 -4.65 -6.93
N LEU A 52 -6.35 -4.15 -6.20
CA LEU A 52 -5.91 -2.76 -6.29
C LEU A 52 -5.31 -2.41 -7.65
N LYS A 53 -4.57 -3.34 -8.27
CA LYS A 53 -3.98 -3.14 -9.61
C LYS A 53 -5.01 -3.16 -10.74
N SER A 54 -6.09 -3.94 -10.60
CA SER A 54 -7.17 -3.97 -11.59
C SER A 54 -8.09 -2.73 -11.53
N GLN A 55 -8.01 -1.96 -10.45
CA GLN A 55 -8.77 -0.73 -10.30
C GLN A 55 -8.20 0.36 -11.23
N PRO A 56 -9.03 1.16 -11.92
CA PRO A 56 -8.55 2.29 -12.70
C PRO A 56 -7.78 3.29 -11.83
N SER A 57 -6.67 3.80 -12.38
CA SER A 57 -5.80 4.79 -11.72
C SER A 57 -6.54 6.07 -11.32
N VAL A 58 -7.63 6.40 -12.02
CA VAL A 58 -8.48 7.55 -11.74
C VAL A 58 -9.90 7.09 -11.42
N ARG A 59 -10.36 7.42 -10.20
CA ARG A 59 -11.76 7.26 -9.79
C ARG A 59 -12.61 8.41 -10.33
N LYS A 60 -13.08 8.28 -11.57
CA LYS A 60 -13.86 9.31 -12.27
C LYS A 60 -15.09 9.80 -11.48
N GLU A 61 -15.79 8.89 -10.80
CA GLU A 61 -16.96 9.19 -9.96
C GLU A 61 -16.62 10.12 -8.78
N LYS A 62 -15.57 9.82 -8.00
CA LYS A 62 -15.06 10.74 -6.97
C LYS A 62 -14.68 12.11 -7.52
N VAL A 63 -14.01 12.16 -8.67
CA VAL A 63 -13.59 13.43 -9.29
C VAL A 63 -14.82 14.26 -9.67
N ALA A 64 -15.84 13.64 -10.25
CA ALA A 64 -17.08 14.31 -10.62
C ALA A 64 -17.82 14.85 -9.38
N ALA A 65 -17.91 14.06 -8.30
CA ALA A 65 -18.53 14.48 -7.04
C ALA A 65 -17.82 15.69 -6.41
N LEU A 66 -16.48 15.67 -6.37
CA LEU A 66 -15.68 16.79 -5.86
C LEU A 66 -15.84 18.04 -6.72
N LYS A 67 -15.79 17.91 -8.05
CA LYS A 67 -16.03 19.03 -8.97
C LYS A 67 -17.41 19.66 -8.75
N LYS A 68 -18.44 18.84 -8.52
CA LYS A 68 -19.79 19.31 -8.22
C LYS A 68 -19.81 20.07 -6.89
N ALA A 69 -19.24 19.51 -5.82
CA ALA A 69 -19.17 20.15 -4.51
C ALA A 69 -18.44 21.51 -4.56
N ILE A 70 -17.36 21.61 -5.33
CA ILE A 70 -16.64 22.88 -5.54
C ILE A 70 -17.54 23.88 -6.27
N LYS A 71 -18.20 23.46 -7.36
CA LYS A 71 -19.08 24.34 -8.15
C LYS A 71 -20.28 24.84 -7.35
N THR A 72 -20.83 24.04 -6.45
CA THR A 72 -21.97 24.44 -5.61
C THR A 72 -21.57 25.20 -4.35
N GLY A 73 -20.27 25.39 -4.10
CA GLY A 73 -19.77 26.02 -2.87
C GLY A 73 -19.88 25.14 -1.62
N ASN A 74 -20.28 23.87 -1.75
CA ASN A 74 -20.35 22.90 -0.64
C ASN A 74 -19.02 22.19 -0.36
N TYR A 75 -17.95 22.58 -1.04
CA TYR A 75 -16.62 22.06 -0.75
C TYR A 75 -16.02 22.83 0.43
N ASN A 76 -16.26 22.31 1.64
CA ASN A 76 -15.71 22.87 2.87
C ASN A 76 -14.70 21.88 3.47
N VAL A 77 -13.41 22.21 3.35
CA VAL A 77 -12.32 21.46 3.98
C VAL A 77 -11.70 22.38 5.02
N SER A 78 -11.61 21.90 6.25
CA SER A 78 -11.05 22.68 7.35
C SER A 78 -9.53 22.79 7.26
N GLY A 79 -8.96 23.84 7.85
CA GLY A 79 -7.51 23.97 7.97
C GLY A 79 -6.89 22.82 8.77
N GLU A 80 -7.62 22.27 9.73
CA GLU A 80 -7.21 21.10 10.51
C GLU A 80 -7.09 19.84 9.65
N GLU A 81 -8.07 19.56 8.78
CA GLU A 81 -8.02 18.42 7.85
C GLU A 81 -6.83 18.52 6.90
N VAL A 82 -6.47 19.74 6.49
CA VAL A 82 -5.29 19.97 5.66
C VAL A 82 -4.01 19.70 6.45
N ALA A 83 -3.89 20.27 7.65
CA ALA A 83 -2.73 20.11 8.52
C ALA A 83 -2.52 18.63 8.92
N GLU A 84 -3.58 17.92 9.27
CA GLU A 84 -3.55 16.48 9.59
C GLU A 84 -3.00 15.68 8.42
N LYS A 85 -3.43 15.96 7.18
CA LYS A 85 -2.92 15.26 5.98
C LYS A 85 -1.46 15.62 5.68
N MET A 86 -1.04 16.84 5.96
CA MET A 86 0.37 17.24 5.82
C MET A 86 1.26 16.51 6.83
N LEU A 87 0.87 16.52 8.11
CA LEU A 87 1.63 15.87 9.19
C LEU A 87 1.70 14.35 9.02
N ASN A 88 0.57 13.70 8.75
CA ASN A 88 0.52 12.27 8.49
C ASN A 88 1.45 11.88 7.34
N ARG A 89 1.54 12.72 6.31
CA ARG A 89 2.43 12.47 5.19
C ARG A 89 3.90 12.56 5.59
N THR A 90 4.28 13.63 6.31
CA THR A 90 5.65 13.83 6.79
C THR A 90 6.09 12.71 7.73
N ILE A 91 5.22 12.27 8.63
CA ILE A 91 5.50 11.18 9.56
C ILE A 91 5.76 9.88 8.80
N VAL A 92 4.91 9.53 7.83
CA VAL A 92 5.09 8.32 7.02
C VAL A 92 6.33 8.40 6.13
N ASP A 93 6.66 9.55 5.56
CA ASP A 93 7.88 9.73 4.75
C ASP A 93 9.16 9.60 5.60
N ASN A 94 9.13 10.00 6.87
CA ASN A 94 10.27 9.87 7.80
C ASN A 94 10.42 8.46 8.41
N LEU A 95 9.34 7.68 8.43
CA LEU A 95 9.32 6.30 8.96
C LEU A 95 9.77 5.25 7.93
N VAL A 96 9.92 5.62 6.65
CA VAL A 96 10.14 4.71 5.51
C VAL A 96 11.51 4.88 4.86
#